data_AF-A0A915DKV4-F1
#
_entry.id   AF-A0A915DKV4-F1
#
_cell.length_a   1.000
_cell.length_b   1.000
_cell.length_c   1.000
_cell.angle_alpha   90.00
_cell.angle_beta   90.00
_cell.angle_gamma   90.00
#
_symmetry.space_group_name_H-M   'P 1'
#
loop_
_entity.id
_entity.type
_entity.pdbx_description
1 polymer ?
#
loop_
_entity_poly.entity_id
_entity_poly.type
_entity_poly.pdbx_seq_one_letter_code
_entity_poly.pdbx_strand_id
1 'polypeptide(L)'
;MIISLAFVPPTAIWSCFAQLQLHLPVELAPILNWFKRNYVGKRLVLRHKTIQLAVMILGTAEHAPRFPVNWWTCYERTLAGEDRTNNFAEAAHR
;
A
#
# COMPACT_ATOMS: atom_id res chain seq x y z
N MET A 1 -11.12 1.09 -10.11
CA MET A 1 -11.14 0.08 -9.03
C MET A 1 -9.85 0.01 -8.21
N ILE A 2 -8.64 0.13 -8.77
CA ILE A 2 -7.40 0.18 -7.92
C ILE A 2 -7.33 1.45 -7.08
N ILE A 3 -7.65 2.60 -7.68
CA ILE A 3 -7.64 3.91 -7.01
C ILE A 3 -8.56 3.99 -5.79
N SER A 4 -9.59 3.13 -5.69
CA SER A 4 -10.50 3.15 -4.54
C SER A 4 -9.82 2.69 -3.25
N LEU A 5 -8.67 1.99 -3.34
CA LEU A 5 -7.85 1.62 -2.18
C LEU A 5 -7.28 2.84 -1.44
N ALA A 6 -7.22 4.02 -2.06
CA ALA A 6 -6.84 5.24 -1.34
C ALA A 6 -7.88 5.64 -0.29
N PHE A 7 -9.14 5.24 -0.47
CA PHE A 7 -10.28 5.68 0.34
C PHE A 7 -10.72 4.65 1.39
N VAL A 8 -10.02 3.53 1.52
CA VAL A 8 -10.33 2.53 2.56
C VAL A 8 -9.51 2.82 3.83
N PRO A 9 -9.99 2.44 5.03
CA PRO A 9 -9.20 2.54 6.25
C PRO A 9 -7.82 1.89 6.08
N PRO A 10 -6.72 2.48 6.58
CA PRO A 10 -5.38 1.91 6.46
C PRO A 10 -5.25 0.45 6.90
N THR A 11 -5.99 0.07 7.95
CA THR A 11 -6.04 -1.29 8.48
C THR A 11 -6.73 -2.29 7.56
N ALA A 12 -7.60 -1.83 6.64
CA ALA A 12 -8.38 -2.66 5.72
C ALA A 12 -7.76 -2.76 4.31
N ILE A 13 -6.71 -1.99 4.00
CA ILE A 13 -6.07 -1.96 2.67
C ILE A 13 -5.72 -3.36 2.18
N TRP A 14 -5.14 -4.21 3.02
CA TRP A 14 -4.72 -5.56 2.64
C TRP A 14 -5.89 -6.48 2.28
N SER A 15 -6.95 -6.46 3.08
CA SER A 15 -8.16 -7.24 2.79
C SER A 15 -8.84 -6.76 1.52
N CYS A 16 -8.96 -5.44 1.33
CA CYS A 16 -9.57 -4.87 0.13
C CYS A 16 -8.71 -5.13 -1.12
N PHE A 17 -7.39 -5.07 -1.02
CA PHE A 17 -6.48 -5.43 -2.11
C PHE A 17 -6.65 -6.89 -2.53
N ALA A 18 -6.72 -7.82 -1.57
CA ALA A 18 -6.92 -9.24 -1.87
C ALA A 18 -8.26 -9.50 -2.56
N GLN A 19 -9.34 -8.86 -2.11
CA GLN A 19 -10.65 -8.95 -2.77
C GLN A 19 -10.61 -8.36 -4.17
N LEU A 20 -10.00 -7.18 -4.32
CA LEU A 20 -9.86 -6.52 -5.61
C LEU A 20 -9.12 -7.39 -6.64
N GLN A 21 -8.08 -8.12 -6.21
CA GLN A 21 -7.32 -9.02 -7.07
C GLN A 21 -8.18 -10.15 -7.66
N LEU A 22 -9.20 -10.62 -6.96
CA LEU A 22 -10.09 -11.69 -7.42
C LEU A 22 -11.06 -11.23 -8.52
N HIS A 23 -11.36 -9.92 -8.56
CA HIS A 23 -12.35 -9.34 -9.46
C HIS A 23 -11.74 -8.51 -10.60
N LEU A 24 -10.41 -8.33 -10.60
CA LEU A 24 -9.74 -7.53 -11.61
C LEU A 24 -9.52 -8.33 -12.91
N PRO A 25 -9.77 -7.75 -14.08
CA PRO A 25 -9.36 -8.34 -15.36
C PRO A 25 -7.85 -8.62 -15.39
N VAL A 26 -7.45 -9.70 -16.06
CA VAL A 26 -6.05 -10.16 -16.10
C VAL A 26 -5.11 -9.13 -16.72
N GLU A 27 -5.62 -8.32 -17.65
CA GLU A 27 -4.91 -7.23 -18.33
C GLU A 27 -4.44 -6.15 -17.35
N LEU A 28 -5.10 -5.99 -16.20
CA LEU A 28 -4.74 -5.02 -15.16
C LEU A 28 -3.79 -5.59 -14.11
N ALA A 29 -3.43 -6.88 -14.18
CA ALA A 29 -2.49 -7.51 -13.26
C ALA A 29 -1.12 -6.80 -13.20
N PRO A 30 -0.52 -6.31 -14.31
CA PRO A 30 0.74 -5.56 -14.25
C PRO A 30 0.63 -4.29 -13.41
N ILE A 31 -0.49 -3.57 -13.53
CA ILE A 31 -0.76 -2.33 -12.79
C ILE A 31 -0.99 -2.64 -11.32
N LEU A 32 -1.77 -3.68 -11.01
CA LEU A 32 -2.01 -4.10 -9.63
C LEU A 32 -0.71 -4.56 -8.94
N ASN A 33 0.15 -5.27 -9.66
CA ASN A 33 1.47 -5.69 -9.18
C ASN A 33 2.42 -4.50 -8.98
N TRP A 34 2.38 -3.51 -9.86
CA TRP A 34 3.11 -2.26 -9.66
C TRP A 34 2.59 -1.50 -8.42
N PHE A 35 1.27 -1.39 -8.27
CA PHE A 35 0.66 -0.73 -7.11
C PHE A 35 1.04 -1.43 -5.80
N LYS A 36 0.96 -2.76 -5.76
CA LYS A 36 1.36 -3.58 -4.62
C LYS A 36 2.80 -3.28 -4.18
N ARG A 37 3.74 -3.27 -5.13
CA ARG A 37 5.17 -3.01 -4.86
C ARG A 37 5.41 -1.61 -4.30
N ASN A 38 4.72 -0.61 -4.84
CA ASN A 38 4.99 0.79 -4.51
C ASN A 38 4.23 1.27 -3.25
N TYR A 39 2.99 0.82 -3.04
CA TYR A 39 2.09 1.43 -2.06
C TYR A 39 1.60 0.48 -0.95
N VAL A 40 1.48 -0.83 -1.23
CA VAL A 40 0.89 -1.80 -0.28
C VAL A 40 1.97 -2.63 0.44
N GLY A 41 3.07 -2.94 -0.25
CA GLY A 41 4.15 -3.80 0.24
C GLY A 41 3.78 -5.28 0.23
N LYS A 42 4.50 -6.09 1.03
CA LYS A 42 4.11 -7.46 1.37
C LYS A 42 3.57 -7.50 2.80
N ARG A 43 2.50 -8.26 3.05
CA ARG A 43 2.01 -8.50 4.42
C ARG A 43 3.01 -9.43 5.08
N LEU A 44 3.92 -8.87 5.86
CA LEU A 44 4.75 -9.64 6.78
C LEU A 44 3.83 -10.17 7.89
N VAL A 45 3.30 -11.38 7.71
CA VAL A 45 2.72 -12.14 8.83
C VAL A 45 3.90 -12.77 9.58
N LEU A 46 4.60 -11.97 10.39
CA LEU A 46 5.64 -12.49 11.30
C LEU A 46 5.50 -11.81 12.66
N ARG A 47 5.44 -12.65 13.70
CA ARG A 47 5.32 -12.25 15.10
C ARG A 47 6.47 -11.30 15.46
N HIS A 48 6.13 -10.22 16.16
CA HIS A 48 6.92 -9.03 16.54
C HIS A 48 8.42 -9.21 16.87
N LYS A 49 8.90 -10.41 17.23
CA LYS A 49 10.30 -10.68 17.58
C LYS A 49 11.22 -11.03 16.40
N THR A 50 10.69 -11.45 15.26
CA THR A 50 11.53 -11.95 14.15
C THR A 50 11.95 -10.83 13.17
N ILE A 51 11.32 -9.66 13.25
CA ILE A 51 11.53 -8.54 12.32
C ILE A 51 12.91 -7.91 12.52
N GLN A 52 13.32 -7.63 13.76
CA GLN A 52 14.64 -7.07 14.03
C GLN A 52 15.77 -8.02 13.62
N LEU A 53 15.58 -9.33 13.79
CA LEU A 53 16.60 -10.33 13.48
C LEU A 53 16.73 -10.57 11.97
N ALA A 54 15.61 -10.60 11.23
CA ALA A 54 15.64 -10.75 9.77
C ALA A 54 16.22 -9.52 9.06
N VAL A 55 15.92 -8.31 9.54
CA VAL A 55 16.47 -7.06 9.02
C VAL A 55 17.98 -6.96 9.27
N MET A 56 18.45 -7.48 10.42
CA MET A 56 19.87 -7.41 10.81
C MET A 56 20.75 -8.48 10.13
N ILE A 57 20.23 -9.68 9.87
CA ILE A 57 21.04 -10.81 9.37
C ILE A 57 21.21 -10.81 7.84
N LEU A 58 20.18 -10.40 7.09
CA LEU A 58 20.18 -10.58 5.63
C LEU A 58 20.44 -9.31 4.83
N GLY A 59 20.52 -8.14 5.48
CA GLY A 59 20.58 -6.84 4.79
C GLY A 59 19.34 -6.54 3.92
N THR A 60 18.37 -7.45 3.91
CA THR A 60 17.14 -7.35 3.12
C THR A 60 15.98 -7.12 4.07
N ALA A 61 15.76 -5.83 4.38
CA ALA A 61 14.43 -5.33 4.71
C ALA A 61 13.55 -5.43 3.46
N GLU A 62 13.34 -6.65 2.97
CA GLU A 62 12.65 -6.87 1.73
C GLU A 62 11.15 -6.63 1.95
N HIS A 63 10.76 -5.40 1.62
CA HIS A 63 9.46 -4.95 1.11
C HIS A 63 8.53 -4.21 2.08
N ALA A 64 9.07 -3.23 2.83
CA ALA A 64 8.26 -2.04 3.12
C ALA A 64 7.84 -1.38 1.78
N PRO A 65 6.60 -0.89 1.63
CA PRO A 65 6.20 -0.19 0.41
C PRO A 65 7.10 1.01 0.18
N ARG A 66 7.41 1.32 -1.10
CA ARG A 66 8.20 2.51 -1.48
C ARG A 66 7.59 3.79 -0.92
N PHE A 67 6.26 3.87 -0.85
CA PHE A 67 5.52 5.00 -0.30
C PHE A 67 4.72 4.57 0.94
N PRO A 68 4.99 5.18 2.10
CA PRO A 68 4.22 4.95 3.32
C PRO A 68 2.72 5.19 3.13
N VAL A 69 1.86 4.42 3.80
CA VAL A 69 0.39 4.50 3.65
C VAL A 69 -0.17 5.89 3.92
N ASN A 70 0.34 6.57 4.94
CA ASN A 70 -0.04 7.94 5.29
C ASN A 70 0.32 8.98 4.22
N TRP A 71 1.19 8.64 3.26
CA TRP A 71 1.50 9.52 2.14
C TRP A 71 0.48 9.45 1.03
N TRP A 72 -0.34 8.40 0.93
CA TRP A 72 -1.22 8.20 -0.23
C TRP A 72 -2.67 7.85 0.07
N THR A 73 -2.99 7.49 1.31
CA THR A 73 -4.39 7.35 1.73
C THR A 73 -5.11 8.69 1.73
N CYS A 74 -6.34 8.69 1.23
CA CYS A 74 -7.29 9.79 1.31
C CYS A 74 -8.34 9.57 2.39
N TYR A 75 -8.36 8.42 3.08
CA TYR A 75 -9.43 8.01 3.99
C TYR A 75 -9.77 9.07 5.04
N GLU A 76 -8.79 9.53 5.82
CA GLU A 76 -9.01 10.52 6.89
C GLU A 76 -9.48 11.86 6.33
N ARG A 77 -8.93 12.28 5.18
CA ARG A 77 -9.32 13.53 4.50
C ARG A 77 -10.73 13.47 3.95
N THR A 78 -11.13 12.32 3.40
CA THR A 78 -12.51 12.08 2.95
C THR A 78 -13.48 12.15 4.12
N LEU A 79 -13.12 11.60 5.28
CA LEU A 79 -13.92 11.76 6.50
C LEU A 79 -13.96 13.22 6.98
N ALA A 80 -12.88 13.97 6.82
CA ALA A 80 -12.77 15.37 7.20
C ALA A 80 -13.41 16.35 6.18
N GLY A 81 -13.86 15.88 5.02
CA GLY A 81 -14.41 16.72 3.96
C GLY A 81 -13.37 17.58 3.24
N GLU A 82 -12.09 17.23 3.32
CA GLU A 82 -11.00 17.98 2.68
C GLU A 82 -10.81 17.51 1.22
N ASP A 83 -11.00 18.42 0.27
CA ASP A 83 -10.98 18.20 -1.18
C ASP A 83 -9.59 18.42 -1.82
N ARG A 84 -8.51 18.02 -1.15
CA ARG A 84 -7.13 18.19 -1.66
C ARG A 84 -6.57 16.93 -2.32
N THR A 85 -6.00 17.10 -3.51
CA THR A 85 -5.18 16.09 -4.18
C THR A 85 -3.86 15.86 -3.44
N ASN A 86 -3.35 14.64 -3.50
CA ASN A 86 -2.19 14.22 -2.73
C ASN A 86 -0.86 14.56 -3.44
N ASN A 87 -0.33 15.75 -3.16
CA ASN A 87 0.93 16.23 -3.74
C ASN A 87 2.17 15.42 -3.29
N PHE A 88 2.10 14.66 -2.19
CA PHE A 88 3.26 13.93 -1.66
C PHE A 88 3.61 12.71 -2.50
N ALA A 89 2.61 11.90 -2.88
CA ALA A 89 2.86 10.76 -3.75
C ALA A 89 3.31 11.21 -5.14
N GLU A 90 2.67 12.23 -5.71
CA GLU A 90 3.03 12.78 -7.02
C GLU A 90 4.48 13.30 -7.05
N ALA A 91 4.90 14.03 -6.00
CA ALA A 91 6.27 14.52 -5.89
C ALA A 91 7.30 13.40 -5.72
N ALA A 92 6.94 12.30 -5.06
CA ALA A 92 7.86 11.20 -4.77
C ALA A 92 8.07 10.21 -5.94
N HIS A 93 7.31 10.36 -7.03
CA HIS A 93 7.48 9.60 -8.28
C HIS A 93 8.36 10.28 -9.32
N ARG A 94 8.78 11.54 -9.10
CA ARG A 94 9.82 12.18 -9.93
C ARG A 94 11.19 11.54 -9.70
#